data_AF-A0A2D4H9U5-F1
#
_entry.id   AF-A0A2D4H9U5-F1
#
_cell.length_a   1.000
_cell.length_b   1.000
_cell.length_c   1.000
_cell.angle_alpha   90.00
_cell.angle_beta   90.00
_cell.angle_gamma   90.00
#
_symmetry.space_group_name_H-M   'P 1'
#
loop_
_entity.id
_entity.type
_entity.pdbx_description
1 polymer ?
#
loop_
_entity_poly.entity_id
_entity_poly.type
_entity_poly.pdbx_seq_one_letter_code
_entity_poly.pdbx_strand_id
1 'polypeptide(L)'
;ALLKKHEALMSDLSAYGSSIQALKEQAQACRQQVAPTDDETGKELVLALYDYQEKSPREVTMKKGDILALLNSTNKDWWKVEVNDRQGFVPAAYVKKLDPAQSTSRENLLDEQGSIALRQDQIDHQYHSLLELGEKRKDMLEKSCKKFMLFRETNELQQWIHEKEATLANEEVGADLEQVEVLQKKFDDFQKDLKANESRLKDINKVANDLESEGLMAEEIQAVQQQEVYGMMPRDEVDSKTSSPWKSARMMVHTVATFNSIKVRISSTTEWKQFKKIWLFKFQSPRLPVLMEPQISVVK
;
A
#
# COMPACT_ATOMS: atom_id res chain seq x y z
N ALA A 1 7.46 2.82 -11.80
CA ALA A 1 7.07 1.57 -12.50
C ALA A 1 6.27 0.63 -11.61
N LEU A 2 6.79 0.26 -10.42
CA LEU A 2 6.07 -0.61 -9.48
C LEU A 2 4.71 -0.03 -9.05
N LEU A 3 4.62 1.28 -8.76
CA LEU A 3 3.35 1.95 -8.46
C LEU A 3 2.32 1.79 -9.59
N LYS A 4 2.70 2.01 -10.86
CA LYS A 4 1.81 1.79 -12.02
C LYS A 4 1.31 0.34 -12.12
N LYS A 5 2.19 -0.64 -11.86
CA LYS A 5 1.78 -2.06 -11.82
C LYS A 5 0.82 -2.33 -10.68
N HIS A 6 1.01 -1.67 -9.54
CA HIS A 6 0.13 -1.78 -8.39
C HIS A 6 -1.24 -1.13 -8.63
N GLU A 7 -1.30 0.04 -9.29
CA GLU A 7 -2.55 0.68 -9.71
C GLU A 7 -3.37 -0.25 -10.62
N ALA A 8 -2.73 -0.90 -11.58
CA ALA A 8 -3.40 -1.90 -12.43
C ALA A 8 -3.95 -3.07 -11.61
N LEU A 9 -3.16 -3.63 -10.69
CA LEU A 9 -3.61 -4.69 -9.78
C LEU A 9 -4.82 -4.25 -8.94
N MET A 10 -4.80 -3.05 -8.38
CA MET A 10 -5.92 -2.54 -7.57
C MET A 10 -7.19 -2.33 -8.41
N SER A 11 -7.03 -1.88 -9.66
CA SER A 11 -8.15 -1.81 -10.61
C SER A 11 -8.77 -3.19 -10.83
N ASP A 12 -7.96 -4.22 -11.10
CA ASP A 12 -8.44 -5.59 -11.28
C ASP A 12 -9.13 -6.12 -10.02
N LEU A 13 -8.54 -5.90 -8.84
CA LEU A 13 -9.14 -6.28 -7.56
C LEU A 13 -10.48 -5.60 -7.32
N SER A 14 -10.59 -4.31 -7.60
CA SER A 14 -11.87 -3.58 -7.45
C SER A 14 -12.95 -4.12 -8.38
N ALA A 15 -12.58 -4.59 -9.59
CA ALA A 15 -13.52 -5.17 -10.54
C ALA A 15 -14.13 -6.49 -10.05
N TYR A 16 -13.38 -7.30 -9.30
CA TYR A 16 -13.91 -8.52 -8.68
C TYR A 16 -14.98 -8.26 -7.63
N GLY A 17 -15.06 -7.04 -7.08
CA GLY A 17 -16.08 -6.67 -6.09
C GLY A 17 -17.51 -6.89 -6.61
N SER A 18 -17.77 -6.57 -7.88
CA SER A 18 -19.07 -6.82 -8.52
C SER A 18 -19.41 -8.31 -8.61
N SER A 19 -18.41 -9.15 -8.94
CA SER A 19 -18.59 -10.60 -9.03
C SER A 19 -18.86 -11.22 -7.66
N ILE A 20 -18.15 -10.77 -6.62
CA ILE A 20 -18.34 -11.24 -5.24
C ILE A 20 -19.73 -10.84 -4.73
N GLN A 21 -20.17 -9.62 -5.03
CA GLN A 21 -21.52 -9.16 -4.68
C GLN A 21 -22.61 -10.00 -5.37
N ALA A 22 -22.45 -10.32 -6.65
CA ALA A 22 -23.38 -11.20 -7.36
C ALA A 22 -23.41 -12.62 -6.77
N LEU A 23 -22.24 -13.17 -6.38
CA LEU A 23 -22.17 -14.47 -5.69
C LEU A 23 -22.89 -14.44 -4.35
N LYS A 24 -22.78 -13.34 -3.60
CA LYS A 24 -23.46 -13.15 -2.32
C LYS A 24 -24.98 -13.16 -2.47
N GLU A 25 -25.50 -12.50 -3.49
CA GLU A 25 -26.94 -12.50 -3.80
C GLU A 25 -27.43 -13.90 -4.20
N GLN A 26 -26.64 -14.64 -4.99
CA GLN A 26 -26.95 -16.02 -5.35
C GLN A 26 -26.91 -16.96 -4.13
N ALA A 27 -25.91 -16.80 -3.26
CA ALA A 27 -25.77 -17.56 -2.02
C ALA A 27 -26.99 -17.37 -1.10
N GLN A 28 -27.52 -16.15 -0.99
CA GLN A 28 -28.73 -15.84 -0.23
C GLN A 28 -30.00 -16.43 -0.85
N ALA A 29 -30.05 -16.55 -2.18
CA ALA A 29 -31.17 -17.14 -2.91
C ALA A 29 -31.19 -18.69 -2.84
N CYS A 30 -30.07 -19.33 -2.51
CA CYS A 30 -30.01 -20.77 -2.29
C CYS A 30 -30.78 -21.16 -1.03
N ARG A 31 -32.00 -21.72 -1.18
CA ARG A 31 -32.63 -22.47 -0.10
C ARG A 31 -31.78 -23.69 0.22
N GLN A 32 -31.06 -23.66 1.33
CA GLN A 32 -30.51 -24.87 1.93
C GLN A 32 -31.68 -25.79 2.29
N GLN A 33 -31.82 -26.89 1.54
CA GLN A 33 -32.69 -27.99 1.93
C GLN A 33 -32.05 -28.64 3.15
N VAL A 34 -32.49 -28.21 4.33
CA VAL A 34 -32.11 -28.86 5.58
C VAL A 34 -32.77 -30.24 5.56
N ALA A 35 -31.97 -31.29 5.38
CA ALA A 35 -32.46 -32.65 5.57
C ALA A 35 -32.93 -32.77 7.04
N PRO A 36 -34.14 -33.28 7.30
CA PRO A 36 -34.60 -33.56 8.66
C PRO A 36 -33.54 -34.38 9.40
N THR A 37 -33.12 -33.93 10.57
CA THR A 37 -32.13 -34.58 11.44
C THR A 37 -32.47 -36.06 11.63
N ASP A 38 -31.51 -36.96 11.37
CA ASP A 38 -31.70 -38.40 11.56
C ASP A 38 -31.67 -38.71 13.05
N ASP A 39 -32.72 -39.36 13.53
CA ASP A 39 -32.71 -40.08 14.80
C ASP A 39 -31.76 -41.29 14.66
N GLU A 40 -30.62 -41.25 15.38
CA GLU A 40 -29.52 -42.21 15.68
C GLU A 40 -29.58 -43.73 15.31
N THR A 41 -30.51 -44.26 14.52
CA THR A 41 -30.87 -45.69 14.56
C THR A 41 -30.56 -46.48 13.27
N GLY A 42 -30.04 -45.87 12.21
CA GLY A 42 -29.68 -46.58 10.97
C GLY A 42 -30.83 -47.36 10.31
N LYS A 43 -32.09 -46.99 10.60
CA LYS A 43 -33.28 -47.62 10.02
C LYS A 43 -33.41 -47.19 8.55
N GLU A 44 -33.72 -48.12 7.64
CA GLU A 44 -34.11 -47.76 6.27
C GLU A 44 -35.30 -46.80 6.33
N LEU A 45 -35.25 -45.68 5.61
CA LEU A 45 -36.34 -44.70 5.57
C LEU A 45 -37.08 -44.76 4.24
N VAL A 46 -38.38 -44.48 4.28
CA VAL A 46 -39.22 -44.36 3.08
C VAL A 46 -39.99 -43.04 3.10
N LEU A 47 -40.16 -42.43 1.92
CA LEU A 47 -40.98 -41.24 1.71
C LEU A 47 -42.37 -41.63 1.21
N ALA A 48 -43.43 -41.13 1.86
CA ALA A 48 -44.81 -41.26 1.40
C ALA A 48 -45.06 -40.37 0.17
N LEU A 49 -45.44 -40.97 -0.94
CA LEU A 49 -45.72 -40.26 -2.20
C LEU A 49 -47.16 -39.73 -2.27
N TYR A 50 -48.07 -40.30 -1.48
CA TYR A 50 -49.50 -40.00 -1.46
C TYR A 50 -50.06 -40.08 -0.04
N ASP A 51 -51.17 -39.39 0.20
CA ASP A 51 -51.96 -39.57 1.41
C ASP A 51 -52.57 -40.97 1.42
N TYR A 52 -52.54 -41.62 2.58
CA TYR A 52 -53.14 -42.93 2.78
C TYR A 52 -53.79 -43.00 4.15
N GLN A 53 -55.07 -43.35 4.18
CA GLN A 53 -55.84 -43.51 5.40
C GLN A 53 -56.03 -45.00 5.69
N GLU A 54 -55.77 -45.39 6.95
CA GLU A 54 -55.91 -46.77 7.40
C GLU A 54 -57.33 -47.31 7.15
N LYS A 55 -57.42 -48.53 6.60
CA LYS A 55 -58.69 -49.23 6.36
C LYS A 55 -58.88 -50.42 7.28
N SER A 56 -57.81 -50.86 7.94
CA SER A 56 -57.83 -51.96 8.90
C SER A 56 -56.97 -51.66 10.13
N PRO A 57 -57.21 -52.33 11.27
CA PRO A 57 -56.41 -52.13 12.49
C PRO A 57 -54.92 -52.47 12.37
N ARG A 58 -54.52 -53.12 11.27
CA ARG A 58 -53.14 -53.52 10.97
C ARG A 58 -52.42 -52.51 10.07
N GLU A 59 -53.13 -51.54 9.52
CA GLU A 59 -52.60 -50.47 8.67
C GLU A 59 -52.32 -49.21 9.49
N VAL A 60 -51.58 -48.26 8.91
CA VAL A 60 -51.30 -46.95 9.48
C VAL A 60 -51.68 -45.85 8.49
N THR A 61 -52.08 -44.70 9.03
CA THR A 61 -52.35 -43.50 8.24
C THR A 61 -51.04 -42.74 8.01
N MET A 62 -50.82 -42.28 6.78
CA MET A 62 -49.68 -41.43 6.40
C MET A 62 -50.16 -40.31 5.48
N LYS A 63 -49.46 -39.18 5.50
CA LYS A 63 -49.65 -38.07 4.57
C LYS A 63 -48.53 -38.04 3.54
N LYS A 64 -48.83 -37.51 2.36
CA LYS A 64 -47.86 -37.24 1.32
C LYS A 64 -46.75 -36.35 1.87
N GLY A 65 -45.51 -36.80 1.73
CA GLY A 65 -44.32 -36.11 2.23
C GLY A 65 -43.83 -36.62 3.59
N ASP A 66 -44.57 -37.50 4.26
CA ASP A 66 -44.12 -38.10 5.52
C ASP A 66 -42.91 -39.01 5.29
N ILE A 67 -41.94 -38.96 6.20
CA ILE A 67 -40.79 -39.87 6.25
C ILE A 67 -41.07 -40.92 7.31
N LEU A 68 -41.05 -42.19 6.92
CA LEU A 68 -41.42 -43.32 7.77
C LEU A 68 -40.23 -44.27 7.90
N ALA A 69 -40.07 -44.89 9.08
CA ALA A 69 -39.09 -45.93 9.26
C ALA A 69 -39.59 -47.26 8.66
N LEU A 70 -38.85 -47.79 7.70
CA LEU A 70 -39.14 -49.04 7.03
C LEU A 70 -38.67 -50.22 7.90
N LEU A 71 -39.61 -51.08 8.28
CA LEU A 71 -39.34 -52.27 9.08
C LEU A 71 -39.26 -53.54 8.24
N ASN A 72 -40.08 -53.65 7.18
CA ASN A 72 -40.08 -54.81 6.29
C ASN A 72 -40.61 -54.47 4.89
N SER A 73 -39.85 -54.83 3.85
CA SER A 73 -40.22 -54.67 2.44
C SER A 73 -40.17 -55.99 1.64
N THR A 74 -40.38 -57.13 2.28
CA THR A 74 -40.29 -58.46 1.63
C THR A 74 -41.47 -58.74 0.70
N ASN A 75 -42.61 -58.08 0.92
CA ASN A 75 -43.81 -58.21 0.11
C ASN A 75 -43.84 -57.12 -0.98
N LYS A 76 -44.37 -57.45 -2.16
CA LYS A 76 -44.46 -56.54 -3.31
C LYS A 76 -45.58 -55.52 -3.20
N ASP A 77 -46.65 -55.84 -2.47
CA ASP A 77 -47.87 -55.03 -2.43
C ASP A 77 -47.99 -54.20 -1.14
N TRP A 78 -47.47 -54.70 -0.02
CA TRP A 78 -47.63 -54.10 1.31
C TRP A 78 -46.35 -54.10 2.11
N TRP A 79 -45.91 -52.93 2.56
CA TRP A 79 -44.70 -52.78 3.37
C TRP A 79 -45.05 -52.43 4.81
N LYS A 80 -44.24 -52.91 5.76
CA LYS A 80 -44.40 -52.60 7.18
C LYS A 80 -43.54 -51.40 7.53
N VAL A 81 -44.18 -50.36 8.06
CA VAL A 81 -43.55 -49.09 8.43
C VAL A 81 -43.93 -48.70 9.86
N GLU A 82 -43.16 -47.80 10.45
CA GLU A 82 -43.37 -47.21 11.77
C GLU A 82 -43.58 -45.69 11.62
N VAL A 83 -44.69 -45.19 12.16
CA VAL A 83 -45.12 -43.78 12.11
C VAL A 83 -45.55 -43.36 13.51
N ASN A 84 -44.87 -42.40 14.15
CA ASN A 84 -45.18 -41.90 15.50
C ASN A 84 -45.44 -43.03 16.52
N ASP A 85 -44.48 -43.95 16.67
CA ASP A 85 -44.55 -45.14 17.54
C ASP A 85 -45.64 -46.17 17.20
N ARG A 86 -46.35 -45.99 16.07
CA ARG A 86 -47.36 -46.94 15.57
C ARG A 86 -46.81 -47.70 14.37
N GLN A 87 -46.79 -49.03 14.50
CA GLN A 87 -46.39 -49.93 13.41
C GLN A 87 -47.60 -50.43 12.64
N GLY A 88 -47.53 -50.41 11.31
CA GLY A 88 -48.56 -51.00 10.47
C GLY A 88 -48.15 -51.11 9.01
N PHE A 89 -49.07 -51.58 8.20
CA PHE A 89 -48.86 -51.76 6.76
C PHE A 89 -49.33 -50.55 5.96
N VAL A 90 -48.58 -50.26 4.90
CA VAL A 90 -48.95 -49.29 3.86
C VAL A 90 -48.73 -49.92 2.47
N PRO A 91 -49.48 -49.52 1.45
CA PRO A 91 -49.27 -49.99 0.08
C PRO A 91 -47.86 -49.63 -0.39
N ALA A 92 -47.11 -50.63 -0.88
CA ALA A 92 -45.75 -50.44 -1.37
C ALA A 92 -45.67 -49.40 -2.51
N ALA A 93 -46.71 -49.33 -3.35
CA ALA A 93 -46.81 -48.36 -4.44
C ALA A 93 -46.92 -46.89 -3.97
N TYR A 94 -47.26 -46.66 -2.69
CA TYR A 94 -47.42 -45.31 -2.13
C TYR A 94 -46.19 -44.81 -1.38
N VAL A 95 -45.14 -45.63 -1.28
CA VAL A 95 -43.91 -45.28 -0.56
C VAL A 95 -42.68 -45.50 -1.45
N LYS A 96 -41.64 -44.70 -1.27
CA LYS A 96 -40.36 -44.82 -2.00
C LYS A 96 -39.21 -44.96 -1.03
N LYS A 97 -38.36 -45.98 -1.20
CA LYS A 97 -37.11 -46.13 -0.43
C LYS A 97 -36.22 -44.91 -0.66
N LEU A 98 -35.72 -44.34 0.44
CA LEU A 98 -34.68 -43.32 0.41
C LEU A 98 -33.33 -44.02 0.32
N ASP A 99 -32.52 -43.63 -0.68
CA ASP A 99 -31.22 -44.25 -0.94
C ASP A 99 -30.18 -43.67 0.03
N PRO A 100 -29.47 -44.50 0.82
CA PRO A 100 -28.36 -44.03 1.64
C PRO A 100 -27.19 -43.46 0.81
N ALA A 101 -27.15 -43.59 -0.52
CA ALA A 101 -26.18 -42.88 -1.36
C ALA A 101 -26.55 -41.40 -1.62
N GLN A 102 -27.80 -40.97 -1.39
CA GLN A 102 -28.13 -39.52 -1.32
C GLN A 102 -27.56 -38.88 -0.04
N SER A 103 -27.06 -39.67 0.90
CA SER A 103 -26.41 -39.22 2.12
C SER A 103 -25.08 -38.52 1.88
N THR A 104 -24.39 -38.73 0.75
CA THR A 104 -23.13 -38.01 0.47
C THR A 104 -23.40 -36.53 0.19
N SER A 105 -24.51 -36.23 -0.50
CA SER A 105 -25.01 -34.86 -0.63
C SER A 105 -25.42 -34.27 0.73
N ARG A 106 -25.90 -35.12 1.65
CA ARG A 106 -26.26 -34.77 3.03
C ARG A 106 -25.03 -34.54 3.92
N GLU A 107 -23.97 -35.32 3.78
CA GLU A 107 -22.70 -35.19 4.49
C GLU A 107 -21.99 -33.90 4.06
N ASN A 108 -22.02 -33.56 2.77
CA ASN A 108 -21.59 -32.26 2.26
C ASN A 108 -22.46 -31.07 2.72
N LEU A 109 -23.73 -31.31 3.11
CA LEU A 109 -24.63 -30.30 3.68
C LEU A 109 -24.46 -30.13 5.20
N LEU A 110 -23.95 -31.16 5.89
CA LEU A 110 -23.70 -31.18 7.34
C LEU A 110 -22.27 -30.77 7.71
N ASP A 111 -21.35 -30.73 6.74
CA ASP A 111 -20.04 -30.12 6.93
C ASP A 111 -20.23 -28.60 7.16
N GLU A 112 -20.19 -28.17 8.43
CA GLU A 112 -20.29 -26.76 8.80
C GLU A 112 -19.24 -25.91 8.07
N GLN A 113 -18.08 -26.48 7.74
CA GLN A 113 -17.03 -25.83 6.96
C GLN A 113 -17.38 -25.64 5.46
N GLY A 114 -18.42 -26.32 4.95
CA GLY A 114 -18.80 -26.36 3.54
C GLY A 114 -20.06 -25.58 3.16
N SER A 115 -20.79 -25.02 4.13
CA SER A 115 -22.03 -24.27 3.87
C SER A 115 -21.79 -23.10 2.91
N ILE A 116 -22.70 -22.91 1.95
CA ILE A 116 -22.65 -21.82 0.97
C ILE A 116 -22.51 -20.46 1.67
N ALA A 117 -23.19 -20.27 2.80
CA ALA A 117 -23.10 -19.06 3.60
C ALA A 117 -21.70 -18.86 4.21
N LEU A 118 -21.09 -19.92 4.76
CA LEU A 118 -19.75 -19.83 5.34
C LEU A 118 -18.69 -19.61 4.25
N ARG A 119 -18.81 -20.28 3.10
CA ARG A 119 -17.92 -20.05 1.95
C ARG A 119 -18.02 -18.62 1.43
N GLN A 120 -19.23 -18.06 1.38
CA GLN A 120 -19.43 -16.66 1.00
C GLN A 120 -18.76 -15.71 2.00
N ASP A 121 -18.92 -15.94 3.30
CA ASP A 121 -18.28 -15.15 4.35
C ASP A 121 -16.74 -15.22 4.27
N GLN A 122 -16.19 -16.41 4.01
CA GLN A 122 -14.76 -16.60 3.81
C GLN A 122 -14.24 -15.83 2.58
N ILE A 123 -14.98 -15.85 1.46
CA ILE A 123 -14.64 -15.07 0.25
C ILE A 123 -14.66 -13.56 0.57
N ASP A 124 -15.69 -13.07 1.28
CA ASP A 124 -15.83 -11.67 1.66
C ASP A 124 -14.63 -11.24 2.55
N HIS A 125 -14.24 -12.06 3.53
CA HIS A 125 -13.09 -11.81 4.39
C HIS A 125 -11.76 -11.80 3.63
N GLN A 126 -11.53 -12.80 2.76
CA GLN A 126 -10.30 -12.87 1.96
C GLN A 126 -10.19 -11.67 1.00
N TYR A 127 -11.30 -11.24 0.41
CA TYR A 127 -11.32 -10.08 -0.47
C TYR A 127 -11.00 -8.78 0.27
N HIS A 128 -11.62 -8.54 1.44
CA HIS A 128 -11.31 -7.37 2.27
C HIS A 128 -9.85 -7.37 2.70
N SER A 129 -9.34 -8.50 3.17
CA SER A 129 -7.93 -8.64 3.56
C SER A 129 -6.99 -8.33 2.40
N LEU A 130 -7.32 -8.78 1.18
CA LEU A 130 -6.52 -8.50 -0.02
C LEU A 130 -6.52 -7.01 -0.39
N LEU A 131 -7.65 -6.31 -0.22
CA LEU A 131 -7.74 -4.87 -0.43
C LEU A 131 -6.91 -4.09 0.60
N GLU A 132 -6.98 -4.47 1.88
CA GLU A 132 -6.16 -3.86 2.94
C GLU A 132 -4.66 -4.05 2.70
N LEU A 133 -4.25 -5.27 2.32
CA LEU A 133 -2.86 -5.55 1.93
C LEU A 133 -2.44 -4.74 0.69
N GLY A 134 -3.38 -4.53 -0.24
CA GLY A 134 -3.24 -3.65 -1.40
C GLY A 134 -2.90 -2.22 -0.99
N GLU A 135 -3.75 -1.60 -0.18
CA GLU A 135 -3.54 -0.23 0.32
C GLU A 135 -2.26 -0.09 1.14
N LYS A 136 -1.96 -1.07 2.02
CA LYS A 136 -0.70 -1.08 2.78
C LYS A 136 0.52 -1.11 1.85
N ARG A 137 0.47 -1.92 0.78
CA ARG A 137 1.53 -1.97 -0.22
C ARG A 137 1.66 -0.66 -0.99
N LYS A 138 0.54 -0.02 -1.34
CA LYS A 138 0.51 1.29 -2.00
C LYS A 138 1.28 2.31 -1.18
N ASP A 139 0.92 2.45 0.10
CA ASP A 139 1.53 3.37 1.04
C ASP A 139 3.05 3.14 1.13
N MET A 140 3.49 1.89 1.33
CA MET A 140 4.92 1.55 1.34
C MET A 140 5.65 1.92 0.04
N LEU A 141 5.03 1.70 -1.12
CA LEU A 141 5.63 2.01 -2.42
C LEU A 141 5.71 3.53 -2.66
N GLU A 142 4.69 4.29 -2.27
CA GLU A 142 4.66 5.74 -2.39
C GLU A 142 5.73 6.38 -1.49
N LYS A 143 5.81 5.92 -0.24
CA LYS A 143 6.83 6.32 0.74
C LYS A 143 8.24 6.02 0.25
N SER A 144 8.46 4.81 -0.27
CA SER A 144 9.74 4.44 -0.89
C SER A 144 10.08 5.34 -2.08
N CYS A 145 9.09 5.67 -2.93
CA CYS A 145 9.29 6.55 -4.07
C CYS A 145 9.69 7.97 -3.63
N LYS A 146 8.96 8.58 -2.68
CA LYS A 146 9.27 9.89 -2.11
C LYS A 146 10.72 9.94 -1.59
N LYS A 147 11.11 8.89 -0.87
CA LYS A 147 12.45 8.76 -0.30
C LYS A 147 13.56 8.71 -1.35
N PHE A 148 13.42 7.89 -2.40
CA PHE A 148 14.43 7.83 -3.47
C PHE A 148 14.49 9.12 -4.28
N MET A 149 13.35 9.79 -4.50
CA MET A 149 13.34 11.12 -5.11
C MET A 149 14.14 12.11 -4.25
N LEU A 150 13.85 12.18 -2.95
CA LEU A 150 14.57 13.05 -2.02
C LEU A 150 16.09 12.79 -2.03
N PHE A 151 16.50 11.52 -2.06
CA PHE A 151 17.91 11.17 -2.15
C PHE A 151 18.57 11.71 -3.43
N ARG A 152 17.93 11.50 -4.57
CA ARG A 152 18.43 12.00 -5.86
C ARG A 152 18.52 13.52 -5.87
N GLU A 153 17.45 14.20 -5.45
CA GLU A 153 17.41 15.67 -5.41
C GLU A 153 18.48 16.25 -4.48
N THR A 154 18.72 15.61 -3.33
CA THR A 154 19.79 16.01 -2.40
C THR A 154 21.17 15.86 -3.03
N ASN A 155 21.44 14.73 -3.70
CA ASN A 155 22.73 14.49 -4.35
C ASN A 155 22.99 15.46 -5.50
N GLU A 156 21.97 15.74 -6.31
CA GLU A 156 22.06 16.73 -7.39
C GLU A 156 22.34 18.14 -6.85
N LEU A 157 21.65 18.54 -5.76
CA LEU A 157 21.90 19.82 -5.13
C LEU A 157 23.31 19.89 -4.53
N GLN A 158 23.79 18.81 -3.91
CA GLN A 158 25.14 18.75 -3.38
C GLN A 158 26.20 18.85 -4.48
N GLN A 159 26.02 18.13 -5.60
CA GLN A 159 26.91 18.22 -6.76
C GLN A 159 26.96 19.66 -7.30
N TRP A 160 25.80 20.30 -7.43
CA TRP A 160 25.71 21.71 -7.83
C TRP A 160 26.47 22.61 -6.85
N ILE A 161 26.29 22.42 -5.53
CA ILE A 161 27.03 23.17 -4.50
C ILE A 161 28.54 23.03 -4.69
N HIS A 162 29.05 21.80 -4.84
CA HIS A 162 30.49 21.57 -5.04
C HIS A 162 31.04 22.24 -6.31
N GLU A 163 30.29 22.19 -7.41
CA GLU A 163 30.65 22.89 -8.66
C GLU A 163 30.74 24.40 -8.45
N LYS A 164 29.81 24.97 -7.67
CA LYS A 164 29.80 26.40 -7.37
C LYS A 164 30.90 26.79 -6.38
N GLU A 165 31.21 25.96 -5.39
CA GLU A 165 32.36 26.15 -4.50
C GLU A 165 33.68 26.18 -5.29
N ALA A 166 33.87 25.24 -6.22
CA ALA A 166 35.05 25.20 -7.08
C ALA A 166 35.13 26.46 -7.97
N THR A 167 33.99 26.93 -8.50
CA THR A 167 33.93 28.17 -9.27
C THR A 167 34.29 29.40 -8.42
N LEU A 168 33.81 29.48 -7.18
CA LEU A 168 34.09 30.58 -6.26
C LEU A 168 35.50 30.55 -5.68
N ALA A 169 36.15 29.39 -5.65
CA ALA A 169 37.55 29.25 -5.24
C ALA A 169 38.52 29.76 -6.32
N ASN A 170 38.10 29.80 -7.59
CA ASN A 170 38.88 30.37 -8.68
C ASN A 170 38.73 31.90 -8.67
N GLU A 171 39.69 32.59 -8.04
CA GLU A 171 39.77 34.05 -7.99
C GLU A 171 40.28 34.65 -9.31
N GLU A 172 39.49 34.50 -10.38
CA GLU A 172 39.80 35.09 -11.69
C GLU A 172 39.49 36.59 -11.69
N VAL A 173 40.51 37.39 -12.04
CA VAL A 173 40.38 38.84 -12.21
C VAL A 173 40.54 39.14 -13.71
N GLY A 174 39.50 39.72 -14.33
CA GLY A 174 39.53 40.06 -15.76
C GLY A 174 40.67 41.02 -16.09
N ALA A 175 41.40 40.74 -17.17
CA ALA A 175 42.55 41.51 -17.63
C ALA A 175 42.15 42.77 -18.43
N ASP A 176 40.92 42.81 -18.93
CA ASP A 176 40.36 43.92 -19.71
C ASP A 176 38.85 44.10 -19.43
N LEU A 177 38.26 45.14 -20.01
CA LEU A 177 36.85 45.48 -19.81
C LEU A 177 35.91 44.37 -20.30
N GLU A 178 36.21 43.73 -21.43
CA GLU A 178 35.37 42.68 -22.02
C GLU A 178 35.33 41.45 -21.09
N GLN A 179 36.48 41.01 -20.58
CA GLN A 179 36.56 39.93 -19.59
C GLN A 179 35.83 40.28 -18.30
N VAL A 180 35.92 41.54 -17.84
CA VAL A 180 35.18 42.02 -16.67
C VAL A 180 33.65 41.97 -16.90
N GLU A 181 33.16 42.35 -18.08
CA GLU A 181 31.74 42.27 -18.43
C GLU A 181 31.24 40.82 -18.50
N VAL A 182 32.04 39.91 -19.05
CA VAL A 182 31.74 38.47 -19.06
C VAL A 182 31.67 37.90 -17.64
N LEU A 183 32.62 38.25 -16.76
CA LEU A 183 32.61 37.84 -15.35
C LEU A 183 31.41 38.44 -14.58
N GLN A 184 30.99 39.67 -14.90
CA GLN A 184 29.76 40.25 -14.35
C GLN A 184 28.53 39.46 -14.77
N LYS A 185 28.39 39.16 -16.06
CA LYS A 185 27.26 38.36 -16.57
C LYS A 185 27.21 36.97 -15.93
N LYS A 186 28.35 36.27 -15.84
CA LYS A 186 28.45 34.96 -15.16
C LYS A 186 27.97 35.04 -13.70
N PHE A 187 28.29 36.14 -13.02
CA PHE A 187 27.84 36.34 -11.64
C PHE A 187 26.35 36.63 -11.55
N ASP A 188 25.78 37.43 -12.45
CA ASP A 188 24.34 37.70 -12.48
C ASP A 188 23.55 36.40 -12.74
N ASP A 189 24.05 35.54 -13.64
CA ASP A 189 23.46 34.23 -13.89
C ASP A 189 23.62 33.30 -12.66
N PHE A 190 24.77 33.34 -11.99
CA PHE A 190 24.97 32.64 -10.73
C PHE A 190 24.00 33.10 -9.63
N GLN A 191 23.70 34.40 -9.52
CA GLN A 191 22.71 34.90 -8.56
C GLN A 191 21.29 34.42 -8.87
N LYS A 192 20.92 34.32 -10.15
CA LYS A 192 19.63 33.72 -10.56
C LYS A 192 19.56 32.25 -10.18
N ASP A 193 20.60 31.48 -10.49
CA ASP A 193 20.71 30.06 -10.15
C ASP A 193 20.62 29.85 -8.63
N LEU A 194 21.31 30.69 -7.84
CA LEU A 194 21.28 30.63 -6.38
C LEU A 194 19.86 30.82 -5.84
N LYS A 195 19.12 31.80 -6.39
CA LYS A 195 17.74 32.06 -5.99
C LYS A 195 16.79 30.91 -6.35
N ALA A 196 16.98 30.29 -7.52
CA ALA A 196 16.22 29.12 -7.92
C ALA A 196 16.51 27.92 -6.99
N ASN A 197 17.78 27.68 -6.68
CA ASN A 197 18.20 26.60 -5.78
C ASN A 197 17.78 26.83 -4.31
N GLU A 198 17.60 28.09 -3.88
CA GLU A 198 16.99 28.36 -2.58
C GLU A 198 15.55 27.82 -2.50
N SER A 199 14.75 28.01 -3.56
CA SER A 199 13.40 27.43 -3.61
C SER A 199 13.46 25.91 -3.56
N ARG A 200 14.33 25.30 -4.37
CA ARG A 200 14.55 23.85 -4.41
C ARG A 200 14.94 23.30 -3.02
N LEU A 201 15.81 23.99 -2.31
CA LEU A 201 16.23 23.59 -0.96
C LEU A 201 15.06 23.63 0.04
N LYS A 202 14.17 24.62 -0.07
CA LYS A 202 12.95 24.68 0.76
C LYS A 202 12.03 23.50 0.48
N ASP A 203 11.86 23.14 -0.78
CA ASP A 203 11.02 21.99 -1.18
C ASP A 203 11.62 20.66 -0.69
N ILE A 204 12.95 20.48 -0.83
CA ILE A 204 13.68 19.32 -0.32
C ILE A 204 13.51 19.19 1.21
N ASN A 205 13.69 20.29 1.95
CA ASN A 205 13.51 20.30 3.40
C ASN A 205 12.06 20.00 3.81
N LYS A 206 11.07 20.49 3.06
CA LYS A 206 9.66 20.17 3.31
C LYS A 206 9.41 18.67 3.15
N VAL A 207 9.84 18.09 2.03
CA VAL A 207 9.68 16.65 1.78
C VAL A 207 10.40 15.81 2.83
N ALA A 208 11.57 16.26 3.29
CA ALA A 208 12.30 15.61 4.37
C ALA A 208 11.52 15.63 5.69
N ASN A 209 11.00 16.79 6.10
CA ASN A 209 10.20 16.91 7.32
C ASN A 209 8.90 16.10 7.26
N ASP A 210 8.25 16.07 6.10
CA ASP A 210 7.04 15.27 5.89
C ASP A 210 7.36 13.77 6.11
N LEU A 211 8.46 13.28 5.53
CA LEU A 211 8.93 11.90 5.74
C LEU A 211 9.38 11.62 7.19
N GLU A 212 9.93 12.62 7.88
CA GLU A 212 10.23 12.52 9.32
C GLU A 212 8.98 12.31 10.15
N SER A 213 7.96 13.13 9.89
CA SER A 213 6.68 13.06 10.61
C SER A 213 5.91 11.76 10.34
N GLU A 214 6.08 11.16 9.15
CA GLU A 214 5.47 9.88 8.79
C GLU A 214 6.15 8.67 9.48
N GLY A 215 7.18 8.87 10.32
CA GLY A 215 7.80 7.82 11.14
C GLY A 215 8.69 6.83 10.38
N LEU A 216 8.85 7.04 9.06
CA LEU A 216 9.68 6.22 8.18
C LEU A 216 11.17 6.25 8.53
N MET A 217 11.56 7.18 9.39
CA MET A 217 12.90 7.31 9.94
C MET A 217 13.22 6.31 11.05
N ALA A 218 12.23 5.87 11.81
CA ALA A 218 12.42 4.98 12.95
C ALA A 218 12.36 3.49 12.57
N GLU A 219 11.50 3.12 11.62
CA GLU A 219 11.27 1.71 11.24
C GLU A 219 12.47 1.05 10.55
N GLU A 220 13.30 1.80 9.82
CA GLU A 220 14.48 1.23 9.16
C GLU A 220 15.68 1.02 10.07
N ILE A 221 15.86 1.83 11.11
CA ILE A 221 16.94 1.61 12.10
C ILE A 221 16.73 0.25 12.77
N GLN A 222 15.47 -0.11 13.05
CA GLN A 222 15.12 -1.43 13.59
C GLN A 222 15.27 -2.56 12.55
N ALA A 223 14.90 -2.33 11.29
CA ALA A 223 15.02 -3.34 10.24
C ALA A 223 16.49 -3.66 9.88
N VAL A 224 17.36 -2.66 9.79
CA VAL A 224 18.80 -2.86 9.53
C VAL A 224 19.45 -3.59 10.71
N GLN A 225 19.08 -3.25 11.95
CA GLN A 225 19.61 -3.88 13.15
C GLN A 225 19.13 -5.33 13.33
N GLN A 226 17.92 -5.68 12.86
CA GLN A 226 17.46 -7.08 12.79
C GLN A 226 18.14 -7.87 11.67
N GLN A 227 18.48 -7.22 10.56
CA GLN A 227 19.13 -7.86 9.40
C GLN A 227 20.62 -8.17 9.67
N GLU A 228 21.30 -7.36 10.48
CA GLU A 228 22.70 -7.61 10.91
C GLU A 228 22.84 -8.83 11.85
N VAL A 229 21.82 -9.15 12.67
CA VAL A 229 21.88 -10.27 13.63
C VAL A 229 21.74 -11.65 12.94
N TYR A 230 21.09 -11.72 11.77
CA TYR A 230 20.90 -12.99 11.03
C TYR A 230 21.91 -13.23 9.89
N GLY A 231 22.81 -12.27 9.63
CA GLY A 231 23.72 -12.28 8.48
C GLY A 231 25.21 -12.49 8.83
N MET A 232 25.56 -13.38 9.76
CA MET A 232 26.96 -13.73 10.02
C MET A 232 27.53 -14.68 8.96
N MET A 233 27.97 -14.14 7.83
CA MET A 233 29.09 -14.71 7.05
C MET A 233 30.14 -13.63 6.80
N PRO A 234 31.45 -13.96 6.88
CA PRO A 234 32.49 -12.97 6.67
C PRO A 234 32.52 -12.58 5.19
N ARG A 235 32.32 -11.30 4.88
CA ARG A 235 32.65 -10.74 3.56
C ARG A 235 33.81 -9.78 3.71
N ASP A 236 34.90 -10.13 3.03
CA ASP A 236 35.97 -9.22 2.70
C ASP A 236 35.47 -8.09 1.78
N GLU A 237 36.08 -6.92 2.01
CA GLU A 237 36.21 -5.76 1.13
C GLU A 237 34.96 -5.05 0.56
N VAL A 238 34.70 -3.88 1.15
CA VAL A 238 34.34 -2.59 0.52
C VAL A 238 33.57 -2.66 -0.81
N ASP A 239 32.25 -2.48 -0.73
CA ASP A 239 31.51 -1.89 -1.84
C ASP A 239 30.33 -1.01 -1.36
N SER A 240 30.39 0.26 -1.78
CA SER A 240 29.53 1.40 -1.46
C SER A 240 28.05 1.28 -1.94
N LYS A 241 27.43 0.09 -1.88
CA LYS A 241 26.07 -0.14 -2.41
C LYS A 241 24.94 -0.18 -1.38
N THR A 242 25.23 0.02 -0.10
CA THR A 242 24.22 0.18 0.95
C THR A 242 24.45 1.45 1.74
N SER A 243 24.55 2.59 1.04
CA SER A 243 24.50 3.88 1.74
C SER A 243 23.09 4.06 2.30
N SER A 244 22.96 3.83 3.61
CA SER A 244 21.74 4.04 4.37
C SER A 244 21.10 5.39 4.00
N PRO A 245 19.80 5.43 3.69
CA PRO A 245 19.10 6.68 3.42
C PRO A 245 19.15 7.70 4.58
N TRP A 246 19.51 7.26 5.79
CA TRP A 246 19.79 8.12 6.96
C TRP A 246 21.13 8.86 6.86
N LYS A 247 22.08 8.26 6.14
CA LYS A 247 23.27 8.96 5.66
C LYS A 247 22.84 10.13 4.76
N SER A 248 21.75 9.99 4.00
CA SER A 248 21.19 11.06 3.17
C SER A 248 20.49 12.18 3.95
N ALA A 249 19.82 11.88 5.07
CA ALA A 249 19.31 12.90 5.99
C ALA A 249 20.46 13.73 6.62
N ARG A 250 21.52 13.05 7.07
CA ARG A 250 22.76 13.72 7.52
C ARG A 250 23.44 14.52 6.40
N MET A 251 23.41 14.01 5.17
CA MET A 251 23.90 14.74 3.99
C MET A 251 23.05 15.97 3.70
N MET A 252 21.71 15.93 3.87
CA MET A 252 20.85 17.11 3.74
C MET A 252 21.24 18.22 4.72
N VAL A 253 21.47 17.89 5.99
CA VAL A 253 21.93 18.88 7.00
C VAL A 253 23.26 19.51 6.58
N HIS A 254 24.19 18.70 6.07
CA HIS A 254 25.45 19.19 5.52
C HIS A 254 25.22 20.10 4.30
N THR A 255 24.40 19.68 3.34
CA THR A 255 24.01 20.46 2.14
C THR A 255 23.40 21.82 2.51
N VAL A 256 22.55 21.89 3.54
CA VAL A 256 21.98 23.16 4.04
C VAL A 256 23.06 24.08 4.62
N ALA A 257 23.97 23.54 5.43
CA ALA A 257 25.05 24.32 6.04
C ALA A 257 26.02 24.90 4.98
N THR A 258 26.37 24.09 3.97
CA THR A 258 27.21 24.52 2.86
C THR A 258 26.51 25.57 2.00
N PHE A 259 25.22 25.38 1.70
CA PHE A 259 24.42 26.36 0.94
C PHE A 259 24.35 27.73 1.65
N ASN A 260 24.16 27.74 2.97
CA ASN A 260 24.16 28.97 3.76
C ASN A 260 25.54 29.65 3.77
N SER A 261 26.63 28.88 3.79
CA SER A 261 28.00 29.40 3.73
C SER A 261 28.29 30.08 2.38
N ILE A 262 27.80 29.50 1.27
CA ILE A 262 27.85 30.11 -0.06
C ILE A 262 27.08 31.44 -0.06
N LYS A 263 25.87 31.47 0.51
CA LYS A 263 25.07 32.71 0.62
C LYS A 263 25.81 33.84 1.33
N VAL A 264 26.48 33.54 2.45
CA VAL A 264 27.26 34.53 3.21
C VAL A 264 28.41 35.07 2.37
N ARG A 265 29.15 34.18 1.68
CA ARG A 265 30.28 34.56 0.83
C ARG A 265 29.87 35.40 -0.38
N ILE A 266 28.69 35.15 -0.94
CA ILE A 266 28.13 35.96 -2.04
C ILE A 266 27.68 37.32 -1.52
N SER A 267 27.05 37.38 -0.36
CA SER A 267 26.57 38.63 0.23
C SER A 267 27.73 39.60 0.45
N SER A 268 28.85 39.13 1.01
CA SER A 268 30.06 39.93 1.14
C SER A 268 30.63 40.36 -0.22
N THR A 269 30.67 39.46 -1.22
CA THR A 269 31.16 39.81 -2.57
C THR A 269 30.26 40.85 -3.28
N THR A 270 28.96 40.81 -3.05
CA THR A 270 27.99 41.74 -3.64
C THR A 270 28.14 43.15 -3.04
N GLU A 271 28.37 43.25 -1.74
CA GLU A 271 28.73 44.51 -1.06
C GLU A 271 30.00 45.12 -1.67
N TRP A 272 31.03 44.30 -1.93
CA TRP A 272 32.24 44.74 -2.63
C TRP A 272 31.98 45.21 -4.06
N LYS A 273 31.07 44.56 -4.81
CA LYS A 273 30.65 45.04 -6.14
C LYS A 273 29.93 46.38 -6.05
N GLN A 274 29.03 46.56 -5.08
CA GLN A 274 28.35 47.84 -4.82
C GLN A 274 29.39 48.93 -4.52
N PHE A 275 30.35 48.62 -3.64
CA PHE A 275 31.43 49.53 -3.25
C PHE A 275 32.34 49.88 -4.43
N LYS A 276 32.73 48.89 -5.25
CA LYS A 276 33.56 49.08 -6.45
C LYS A 276 32.81 49.85 -7.54
N LYS A 277 31.51 49.62 -7.73
CA LYS A 277 30.66 50.38 -8.66
C LYS A 277 30.52 51.84 -8.22
N ILE A 278 30.33 52.09 -6.92
CA ILE A 278 30.32 53.44 -6.33
C ILE A 278 31.69 54.11 -6.46
N TRP A 279 32.78 53.35 -6.22
CA TRP A 279 34.15 53.84 -6.34
C TRP A 279 34.52 54.18 -7.79
N LEU A 280 34.25 53.30 -8.75
CA LEU A 280 34.45 53.54 -10.19
C LEU A 280 33.58 54.71 -10.68
N PHE A 281 32.32 54.81 -10.24
CA PHE A 281 31.46 55.95 -10.58
C PHE A 281 31.99 57.28 -10.03
N LYS A 282 32.52 57.28 -8.79
CA LYS A 282 33.10 58.46 -8.14
C LYS A 282 34.49 58.85 -8.65
N PHE A 283 35.33 57.89 -9.08
CA PHE A 283 36.74 58.14 -9.39
C PHE A 283 37.10 57.94 -10.87
N GLN A 284 36.21 57.40 -11.70
CA GLN A 284 36.45 57.18 -13.14
C GLN A 284 35.62 58.10 -14.05
N SER A 285 34.79 58.99 -13.48
CA SER A 285 34.14 60.08 -14.23
C SER A 285 35.13 61.26 -14.43
N PRO A 286 35.53 61.63 -15.66
CA PRO A 286 36.53 62.68 -15.90
C PRO A 286 36.03 64.13 -15.74
N ARG A 287 34.98 64.40 -14.96
CA ARG A 287 34.45 65.76 -14.81
C ARG A 287 33.94 66.04 -13.39
N LEU A 288 34.81 66.59 -12.55
CA LEU A 288 34.65 67.87 -11.85
C LEU A 288 35.78 68.03 -10.81
N PRO A 289 36.61 69.09 -10.88
CA PRO A 289 37.38 69.53 -9.73
C PRO A 289 36.44 70.38 -8.86
N VAL A 290 36.32 70.11 -7.56
CA VAL A 290 36.20 71.14 -6.50
C VAL A 290 36.36 70.43 -5.14
N LEU A 291 37.26 71.01 -4.34
CA LEU A 291 37.49 70.78 -2.91
C LEU A 291 36.22 70.49 -2.10
N MET A 292 36.27 69.45 -1.25
CA MET A 292 35.93 69.54 0.17
C MET A 292 36.36 68.23 0.86
N GLU A 293 37.28 68.32 1.83
CA GLU A 293 37.34 67.37 2.95
C GLU A 293 35.97 67.36 3.65
N PRO A 294 35.47 66.20 4.17
CA PRO A 294 35.82 65.85 5.55
C PRO A 294 35.84 64.35 5.93
N GLN A 295 36.67 64.10 6.94
CA GLN A 295 36.49 63.23 8.11
C GLN A 295 36.27 61.72 7.88
N ILE A 296 37.38 61.02 8.10
CA ILE A 296 37.43 59.70 8.72
C ILE A 296 36.48 59.65 9.92
N SER A 297 35.56 58.69 9.92
CA SER A 297 34.97 58.17 11.15
C SER A 297 34.90 56.66 11.04
N VAL A 298 35.90 56.02 11.65
CA VAL A 298 35.95 54.60 11.93
C VAL A 298 34.81 54.30 12.90
N VAL A 299 33.83 53.51 12.45
CA VAL A 299 32.86 52.89 13.36
C VAL A 299 33.37 51.48 13.65
N LYS A 300 33.69 51.25 14.93
CA LYS A 300 34.03 49.96 15.53
C LYS A 300 32.85 49.00 15.51
#